data_AF-A0A1Y6D0I8-F1
#
_entry.id   AF-A0A1Y6D0I8-F1
#
_cell.length_a   1.000
_cell.length_b   1.000
_cell.length_c   1.000
_cell.angle_alpha   90.00
_cell.angle_beta   90.00
_cell.angle_gamma   90.00
#
_symmetry.space_group_name_H-M   'P 1'
#
loop_
_entity.id
_entity.type
_entity.pdbx_description
1 polymer ?
#
loop_
_entity_poly.entity_id
_entity_poly.type
_entity_poly.pdbx_seq_one_letter_code
_entity_poly.pdbx_strand_id
1 'polypeptide(L)'
;MANPNRTDTAPEFPQSGQSQPRRTERALALQDADLGVGEKVCLAAADYKRAVGDAGFAAAHGGTDALRDDLFFFVGQWETDLQAD
;
A
#
# COMPACT_ATOMS: atom_id res chain seq x y z
N MET A 1 20.42 38.36 40.13
CA MET A 1 20.54 38.62 38.68
C MET A 1 19.69 37.57 37.96
N ALA A 2 18.58 37.98 37.34
CA ALA A 2 17.68 37.10 36.59
C ALA A 2 18.12 37.07 35.11
N ASN A 3 18.15 35.89 34.50
CA ASN A 3 18.44 35.73 33.08
C ASN A 3 17.12 35.59 32.30
N PRO A 4 16.75 36.55 31.43
CA PRO A 4 15.59 36.46 30.57
C PRO A 4 15.95 35.74 29.26
N ASN A 5 14.99 35.06 28.65
CA ASN A 5 15.09 34.30 27.38
C ASN A 5 15.78 32.92 27.45
N ARG A 6 14.97 31.90 27.75
CA ARG A 6 14.92 30.71 26.88
C ARG A 6 13.47 30.29 26.71
N THR A 7 12.90 30.70 25.59
CA THR A 7 11.72 30.06 25.01
C THR A 7 12.11 28.63 24.67
N ASP A 8 11.59 27.66 25.41
CA ASP A 8 11.60 26.24 25.02
C ASP A 8 10.66 26.05 23.83
N THR A 9 11.07 26.47 22.64
CA THR A 9 10.51 25.92 21.41
C THR A 9 11.19 24.56 21.21
N ALA A 10 10.53 23.52 21.70
CA ALA A 10 10.85 22.15 21.34
C ALA A 10 10.89 22.04 19.80
N PRO A 11 11.83 21.31 19.20
CA PRO A 11 11.77 21.04 17.77
C PRO A 11 10.52 20.18 17.53
N GLU A 12 9.54 20.74 16.84
CA GLU A 12 8.48 19.95 16.22
C GLU A 12 9.15 19.05 15.18
N PHE A 13 9.45 17.81 15.58
CA PHE A 13 9.80 16.78 14.62
C PHE A 13 8.62 16.67 13.65
N PRO A 14 8.83 16.82 12.32
CA PRO A 14 7.76 16.57 11.38
C PRO A 14 7.31 15.13 11.60
N GLN A 15 6.07 14.97 12.06
CA GLN A 15 5.41 13.68 12.13
C GLN A 15 5.58 13.05 10.75
N SER A 16 6.38 12.00 10.70
CA SER A 16 6.66 11.28 9.48
C SER A 16 5.32 10.77 8.97
N GLY A 17 4.76 11.48 7.99
CA GLY A 17 3.55 11.07 7.31
C GLY A 17 3.83 9.67 6.83
N GLN A 18 3.15 8.69 7.44
CA GLN A 18 3.17 7.32 6.96
C GLN A 18 2.59 7.40 5.55
N SER A 19 3.48 7.51 4.58
CA SER A 19 3.14 7.40 3.18
C SER A 19 2.72 5.96 3.04
N GLN A 20 1.42 5.69 3.22
CA GLN A 20 0.86 4.41 2.83
C GLN A 20 1.41 4.13 1.42
N PRO A 21 1.91 2.91 1.16
CA PRO A 21 2.37 2.56 -0.18
C PRO A 21 1.26 2.95 -1.15
N ARG A 22 1.57 3.79 -2.13
CA ARG A 22 0.59 4.26 -3.10
C ARG A 22 0.15 3.05 -3.90
N ARG A 23 -1.00 2.49 -3.53
CA ARG A 23 -1.65 1.41 -4.28
C ARG A 23 -1.97 1.88 -5.68
N THR A 24 -1.92 0.97 -6.65
CA THR A 24 -2.34 1.31 -8.02
C THR A 24 -3.84 1.57 -8.07
N GLU A 25 -4.30 2.29 -9.10
CA GLU A 25 -5.75 2.48 -9.33
C GLU A 25 -6.49 1.15 -9.44
N ARG A 26 -5.84 0.12 -9.98
CA ARG A 26 -6.39 -1.24 -10.06
C ARG A 26 -6.60 -1.85 -8.69
N ALA A 27 -5.61 -1.73 -7.79
CA ALA A 27 -5.75 -2.23 -6.43
C ALA A 27 -6.79 -1.46 -5.62
N LEU A 28 -6.93 -0.15 -5.83
CA LEU A 28 -8.01 0.63 -5.22
C LEU A 28 -9.39 0.16 -5.70
N ALA A 29 -9.57 0.01 -7.02
CA ALA A 29 -10.81 -0.50 -7.58
C ALA A 29 -11.13 -1.93 -7.09
N LEU A 30 -10.10 -2.77 -6.93
CA LEU A 30 -10.25 -4.13 -6.42
C LEU A 30 -10.57 -4.14 -4.92
N GLN A 31 -10.01 -3.20 -4.15
CA GLN A 31 -10.33 -3.04 -2.73
C GLN A 31 -11.80 -2.69 -2.54
N ASP A 32 -12.32 -1.78 -3.36
CA ASP A 32 -13.71 -1.31 -3.34
C ASP A 32 -14.71 -2.31 -3.95
N ALA A 33 -14.23 -3.36 -4.63
CA ALA A 33 -15.07 -4.40 -5.20
C ALA A 33 -15.76 -5.25 -4.11
N ASP A 34 -17.03 -5.60 -4.36
CA ASP A 34 -17.81 -6.54 -3.56
C ASP A 34 -17.37 -7.99 -3.84
N LEU A 35 -16.17 -8.32 -3.38
CA LEU A 35 -15.51 -9.61 -3.55
C LEU A 35 -14.92 -10.05 -2.21
N GLY A 36 -14.82 -11.37 -2.02
CA GLY A 36 -14.09 -11.95 -0.90
C GLY A 36 -12.59 -11.64 -0.98
N VAL A 37 -11.91 -11.62 0.16
CA VAL A 37 -10.47 -11.29 0.21
C VAL A 37 -9.64 -12.28 -0.62
N GLY A 38 -10.00 -13.57 -0.63
CA GLY A 38 -9.34 -14.58 -1.46
C GLY A 38 -9.48 -14.33 -2.98
N GLU A 39 -10.62 -13.80 -3.43
CA GLU A 39 -10.83 -13.41 -4.84
C GLU A 39 -9.98 -12.20 -5.21
N LYS A 40 -9.87 -11.23 -4.28
CA LYS A 40 -8.98 -10.06 -4.45
C LYS A 40 -7.52 -10.48 -4.56
N VAL A 41 -7.06 -11.43 -3.75
CA VAL A 41 -5.70 -12.01 -3.88
C VAL A 41 -5.50 -12.64 -5.26
N CYS A 42 -6.46 -13.44 -5.74
CA CYS A 42 -6.36 -14.08 -7.05
C CYS A 42 -6.25 -13.07 -8.19
N LEU A 43 -7.05 -11.99 -8.15
CA LEU A 43 -7.04 -10.94 -9.18
C LEU A 43 -5.74 -10.13 -9.14
N ALA A 44 -5.27 -9.74 -7.95
CA ALA A 44 -3.97 -9.06 -7.81
C ALA A 44 -2.80 -9.95 -8.26
N ALA A 45 -2.87 -11.26 -8.00
CA ALA A 45 -1.86 -12.22 -8.47
C ALA A 45 -1.88 -12.37 -9.99
N ALA A 46 -3.05 -12.34 -10.61
CA ALA A 46 -3.19 -12.34 -12.07
C ALA A 46 -2.59 -11.07 -12.70
N ASP A 47 -2.81 -9.91 -12.10
CA ASP A 47 -2.23 -8.65 -12.53
C ASP A 47 -0.70 -8.65 -12.43
N TYR A 48 -0.16 -9.08 -11.28
CA TYR A 48 1.28 -9.20 -11.09
C TYR A 48 1.90 -10.18 -12.09
N LYS A 49 1.31 -11.37 -12.25
CA LYS A 49 1.76 -12.39 -13.22
C LYS A 49 1.81 -11.81 -14.64
N ARG A 50 0.77 -11.05 -15.03
CA ARG A 50 0.73 -10.41 -16.33
C ARG A 50 1.83 -9.36 -16.47
N ALA A 51 2.03 -8.52 -15.46
CA ALA A 51 3.07 -7.48 -15.47
C ALA A 51 4.50 -8.04 -15.55
N VAL A 52 4.75 -9.26 -15.07
CA VAL A 52 6.05 -9.93 -15.24
C VAL A 52 6.32 -10.30 -16.70
N GLY A 53 5.29 -10.65 -17.47
CA GLY A 53 5.41 -11.05 -18.88
C GLY A 53 5.12 -9.95 -19.92
N ASP A 54 4.47 -8.86 -19.51
CA ASP A 54 3.98 -7.78 -20.36
C ASP A 54 4.43 -6.42 -19.82
N ALA A 55 5.52 -5.90 -20.36
CA ALA A 55 6.08 -4.61 -19.97
C ALA A 55 5.14 -3.43 -20.30
N GLY A 56 4.29 -3.57 -21.32
CA GLY A 56 3.30 -2.54 -21.68
C GLY A 56 2.20 -2.45 -20.62
N PHE A 57 1.69 -3.60 -20.18
CA PHE A 57 0.76 -3.68 -19.06
C PHE A 57 1.38 -3.14 -17.77
N ALA A 58 2.63 -3.54 -17.45
CA ALA A 58 3.31 -3.03 -16.27
C ALA A 58 3.43 -1.50 -16.30
N ALA A 59 3.90 -0.92 -17.40
CA ALA A 59 4.04 0.54 -17.54
C ALA A 59 2.71 1.30 -17.41
N ALA A 60 1.61 0.74 -17.94
CA ALA A 60 0.28 1.34 -17.84
C ALA A 60 -0.31 1.31 -16.42
N HIS A 61 0.21 0.44 -15.54
CA HIS A 61 -0.35 0.19 -14.22
C HIS A 61 0.65 0.42 -13.09
N GLY A 62 1.60 1.35 -13.26
CA GLY A 62 2.52 1.77 -12.19
C GLY A 62 3.77 0.91 -12.01
N GLY A 63 3.95 -0.11 -12.86
CA GLY A 63 5.12 -0.98 -12.88
C GLY A 63 4.89 -2.31 -12.16
N THR A 64 5.78 -3.25 -12.45
CA THR A 64 5.75 -4.60 -11.87
C THR A 64 5.93 -4.59 -10.35
N ASP A 65 6.73 -3.65 -9.82
CA ASP A 65 6.93 -3.49 -8.38
C ASP A 65 5.66 -3.00 -7.67
N ALA A 66 4.94 -2.03 -8.25
CA ALA A 66 3.69 -1.53 -7.65
C ALA A 66 2.62 -2.62 -7.59
N LEU A 67 2.49 -3.42 -8.65
CA LEU A 67 1.54 -4.55 -8.69
C LEU A 67 1.95 -5.71 -7.76
N ARG A 68 3.25 -5.89 -7.50
CA ARG A 68 3.73 -6.82 -6.46
C ARG A 68 3.30 -6.35 -5.08
N ASP A 69 3.50 -5.08 -4.80
CA ASP A 69 3.19 -4.50 -3.50
C ASP A 69 1.67 -4.52 -3.24
N ASP A 70 0.86 -4.30 -4.28
CA ASP A 70 -0.59 -4.48 -4.24
C ASP A 70 -1.00 -5.93 -3.94
N LEU A 71 -0.35 -6.92 -4.58
CA LEU A 71 -0.58 -8.34 -4.27
C LEU A 71 -0.27 -8.64 -2.79
N PHE A 72 0.86 -8.19 -2.29
CA PHE A 72 1.26 -8.43 -0.90
C PHE A 72 0.32 -7.74 0.10
N PHE A 73 -0.23 -6.59 -0.26
CA PHE A 73 -1.28 -5.96 0.53
C PHE A 73 -2.50 -6.88 0.69
N PHE A 74 -3.04 -7.43 -0.39
CA PHE A 74 -4.20 -8.34 -0.30
C PHE A 74 -3.87 -9.66 0.39
N VAL A 75 -2.66 -10.21 0.19
CA VAL A 75 -2.21 -11.41 0.92
C VAL A 75 -2.18 -11.15 2.42
N GLY A 76 -1.67 -10.00 2.87
CA GLY A 76 -1.69 -9.64 4.30
C GLY A 76 -3.10 -9.49 4.87
N GLN A 77 -4.05 -8.98 4.08
CA GLN A 77 -5.47 -8.97 4.48
C GLN A 77 -6.04 -10.38 4.59
N TRP A 78 -5.73 -11.26 3.64
CA TRP A 78 -6.18 -12.65 3.65
C TRP A 78 -5.63 -13.44 4.83
N GLU A 79 -4.35 -13.25 5.16
CA GLU A 79 -3.72 -13.87 6.33
C GLU A 79 -4.37 -13.40 7.64
N THR A 80 -4.79 -12.13 7.71
CA THR A 80 -5.52 -11.59 8.87
C THR A 80 -6.91 -12.21 8.99
N ASP A 81 -7.61 -12.35 7.87
CA ASP A 81 -8.96 -12.96 7.79
C ASP A 81 -8.93 -14.42 8.27
N LEU A 82 -7.92 -15.20 7.83
CA LEU A 82 -7.72 -16.59 8.28
C LEU A 82 -7.42 -16.75 9.78
N GLN A 83 -6.88 -15.71 10.43
CA GLN A 83 -6.60 -15.73 11.87
C GLN A 83 -7.79 -15.30 12.73
N ALA A 84 -8.85 -14.79 12.10
CA ALA A 84 -10.06 -14.33 12.77
C ALA A 84 -11.14 -15.44 12.93
N ASP A 85 -10.93 -16.59 12.27
CA ASP A 85 -11.75 -17.81 12.35
C ASP A 85 -11.24 -18.81 13.41
#